data_AF-A0A955HDF2-F1
#
_entry.id   AF-A0A955HDF2-F1
#
_cell.length_a   1.000
_cell.length_b   1.000
_cell.length_c   1.000
_cell.angle_alpha   90.00
_cell.angle_beta   90.00
_cell.angle_gamma   90.00
#
_symmetry.space_group_name_H-M   'P 1'
#
loop_
_entity.id
_entity.type
_entity.pdbx_description
1 polymer ?
#
loop_
_entity_poly.entity_id
_entity_poly.type
_entity_poly.pdbx_seq_one_letter_code
_entity_poly.pdbx_strand_id
1 'polypeptide(L)'
;MSSSGPDFSDPLPIEQIESTCVVGGCSGQPCVSSDDVLANGGIVTTCEYREEYRCDRSAQCERQESGECGWVQTDSLEECLERL
;
A
#
# COMPACT_ATOMS: atom_id res chain seq x y z
N MET A 1 -10.32 41.05 -5.33
CA MET A 1 -10.88 40.02 -4.42
C MET A 1 -11.68 39.08 -5.29
N SER A 2 -11.17 37.87 -5.51
CA SER A 2 -11.88 36.65 -5.93
C SER A 2 -10.82 35.73 -6.53
N SER A 3 -10.13 35.02 -5.66
CA SER A 3 -9.35 33.85 -6.06
C SER A 3 -10.34 32.70 -6.13
N SER A 4 -10.69 32.28 -7.34
CA SER A 4 -11.42 31.04 -7.56
C SER A 4 -10.52 29.90 -7.08
N GLY A 5 -10.93 29.23 -6.00
CA GLY A 5 -10.33 27.96 -5.59
C GLY A 5 -10.74 26.84 -6.56
N PRO A 6 -10.07 25.68 -6.51
CA PRO A 6 -10.46 24.53 -7.31
C PRO A 6 -11.88 24.06 -6.93
N ASP A 7 -12.72 23.82 -7.94
CA ASP A 7 -14.09 23.32 -7.79
C ASP A 7 -14.03 21.82 -7.46
N PHE A 8 -14.47 21.46 -6.26
CA PHE A 8 -14.51 20.08 -5.77
C PHE A 8 -15.58 19.21 -6.45
N SER A 9 -16.33 19.74 -7.42
CA SER A 9 -17.36 19.01 -8.17
C SER A 9 -16.81 18.28 -9.39
N ASP A 10 -15.56 18.55 -9.78
CA ASP A 10 -14.89 17.77 -10.83
C ASP A 10 -14.30 16.50 -10.20
N PRO A 11 -14.78 15.29 -10.57
CA PRO A 11 -14.08 14.08 -10.21
C PRO A 11 -12.68 14.15 -10.81
N LEU A 12 -11.66 13.97 -9.95
CA LEU A 12 -10.27 13.90 -10.40
C LEU A 12 -10.18 12.93 -11.59
N PRO A 13 -9.44 13.26 -12.66
CA PRO A 13 -9.33 12.41 -13.83
C PRO A 13 -8.92 10.99 -13.40
N ILE A 14 -9.80 10.01 -13.64
CA ILE A 14 -9.61 8.61 -13.22
C ILE A 14 -8.33 8.01 -13.85
N GLU A 15 -7.81 8.62 -14.90
CA GLU A 15 -6.56 8.24 -15.58
C GLU A 15 -5.27 8.62 -14.84
N GLN A 16 -5.35 9.24 -13.65
CA GLN A 16 -4.20 9.60 -12.82
C GLN A 16 -4.28 9.00 -11.41
N ILE A 17 -5.15 8.02 -11.20
CA ILE A 17 -5.02 7.10 -10.07
C ILE A 17 -4.04 6.04 -10.53
N GLU A 18 -2.75 6.39 -10.60
CA GLU A 18 -1.71 5.37 -10.47
C GLU A 18 -2.09 4.60 -9.22
N SER A 19 -2.54 3.35 -9.37
CA SER A 19 -3.06 2.51 -8.29
C SER A 19 -2.10 2.58 -7.11
N THR A 20 -2.40 3.41 -6.11
CA THR A 20 -1.44 3.69 -5.05
C THR A 20 -1.36 2.42 -4.21
N CYS A 21 -0.16 1.87 -4.07
CA CYS A 21 0.05 0.74 -3.18
C CYS A 21 -0.15 1.22 -1.75
N VAL A 22 -0.95 0.50 -0.99
CA VAL A 22 -1.31 0.82 0.38
C VAL A 22 -0.95 -0.34 1.30
N VAL A 23 -0.37 0.02 2.44
CA VAL A 23 -0.15 -0.90 3.55
C VAL A 23 -1.40 -0.91 4.41
N GLY A 24 -1.90 -2.09 4.77
CA GLY A 24 -3.07 -2.18 5.64
C GLY A 24 -3.17 -3.49 6.41
N GLY A 25 -4.40 -3.88 6.75
CA GLY A 25 -4.67 -5.04 7.60
C GLY A 25 -4.34 -4.78 9.08
N CYS A 26 -4.81 -5.65 9.96
CA CYS A 26 -4.71 -5.44 11.41
C CYS A 26 -3.26 -5.39 11.92
N SER A 27 -2.36 -6.16 11.28
CA SER A 27 -0.94 -6.24 11.65
C SER A 27 -0.02 -5.37 10.77
N GLY A 28 -0.56 -4.65 9.78
CA GLY A 28 0.24 -3.84 8.85
C GLY A 28 1.10 -4.67 7.89
N GLN A 29 0.60 -5.85 7.49
CA GLN A 29 1.32 -6.82 6.66
C GLN A 29 0.99 -6.70 5.16
N PRO A 30 -0.28 -6.66 4.71
CA PRO A 30 -0.57 -6.59 3.28
C PRO A 30 -0.14 -5.25 2.69
N CYS A 31 0.65 -5.32 1.61
CA CYS A 31 0.86 -4.26 0.63
C CYS A 31 0.02 -4.59 -0.61
N VAL A 32 -1.05 -3.83 -0.86
CA VAL A 32 -2.04 -4.11 -1.92
C VAL A 32 -2.39 -2.83 -2.67
N SER A 33 -3.00 -2.95 -3.85
CA SER A 33 -3.44 -1.76 -4.59
C SER A 33 -4.68 -1.15 -3.93
N SER A 34 -4.79 0.18 -3.98
CA SER A 34 -6.01 0.88 -3.55
C SER A 34 -7.27 0.38 -4.29
N ASP A 35 -7.11 -0.05 -5.54
CA ASP A 35 -8.21 -0.59 -6.35
C ASP A 35 -8.71 -1.93 -5.81
N ASP A 36 -7.79 -2.81 -5.38
CA ASP A 36 -8.16 -4.06 -4.71
C ASP A 36 -8.90 -3.80 -3.41
N VAL A 37 -8.46 -2.80 -2.64
CA VAL A 37 -9.15 -2.40 -1.41
C VAL A 37 -10.58 -1.95 -1.72
N LEU A 38 -10.75 -1.10 -2.73
CA LEU A 38 -12.07 -0.60 -3.13
C LEU A 38 -12.97 -1.72 -3.65
N ALA A 39 -12.45 -2.59 -4.51
CA ALA A 39 -13.17 -3.71 -5.09
C ALA A 39 -13.64 -4.72 -4.02
N ASN A 40 -12.87 -4.89 -2.95
CA ASN A 40 -13.19 -5.80 -1.84
C ASN A 40 -13.90 -5.11 -0.66
N GLY A 41 -14.13 -3.79 -0.73
CA GLY A 41 -14.75 -3.02 0.35
C GLY A 41 -13.87 -2.83 1.60
N GLY A 42 -12.56 -3.04 1.47
CA GLY A 42 -11.57 -2.90 2.55
C GLY A 42 -10.49 -3.99 2.53
N ILE A 43 -9.53 -3.86 3.44
CA ILE A 43 -8.52 -4.89 3.73
C ILE A 43 -8.97 -5.66 4.97
N VAL A 44 -9.36 -6.92 4.80
CA VAL A 44 -9.76 -7.80 5.91
C VAL A 44 -8.70 -8.88 6.11
N THR A 45 -7.98 -8.80 7.22
CA THR A 45 -7.01 -9.83 7.65
C THR A 45 -7.34 -10.30 9.06
N THR A 46 -6.79 -11.45 9.45
CA THR A 46 -6.72 -11.78 10.88
C THR A 46 -5.79 -10.80 11.60
N CYS A 47 -5.96 -10.64 12.91
CA CYS A 47 -5.04 -9.88 13.78
C CYS A 47 -3.90 -10.76 14.32
N GLU A 48 -3.50 -11.77 13.55
CA GLU A 48 -2.32 -12.58 13.87
C GLU A 48 -1.08 -11.73 13.64
N TYR A 49 -0.16 -11.73 14.60
CA TYR A 49 1.12 -11.08 14.46
C TYR A 49 2.23 -12.13 14.40
N ARG A 50 3.06 -12.03 13.37
CA ARG A 50 4.28 -12.82 13.22
C ARG A 50 5.49 -11.89 13.21
N GLU A 51 6.63 -12.41 13.63
CA GLU A 51 7.85 -11.61 13.72
C GLU A 51 8.34 -11.11 12.35
N GLU A 52 8.04 -11.84 11.27
CA GLU A 52 8.33 -11.43 9.89
C GLU A 52 7.67 -10.10 9.52
N TYR A 53 6.47 -9.83 10.04
CA TYR A 53 5.74 -8.60 9.73
C TYR A 53 6.43 -7.35 10.30
N ARG A 54 7.34 -7.50 11.28
CA ARG A 54 8.17 -6.39 11.76
C ARG A 54 9.11 -5.90 10.66
N CYS A 55 9.63 -6.82 9.85
CA CYS A 55 10.60 -6.50 8.81
C CYS A 55 9.92 -5.73 7.69
N ASP A 56 8.74 -6.20 7.26
CA ASP A 56 7.90 -5.57 6.23
C ASP A 56 7.50 -4.14 6.59
N ARG A 57 7.24 -3.83 7.87
CA ARG A 57 6.88 -2.47 8.32
C ARG A 57 7.94 -1.41 8.04
N SER A 58 9.20 -1.81 7.85
CA SER A 58 10.29 -0.91 7.47
C SER A 58 10.53 -0.85 5.97
N ALA A 59 9.89 -1.74 5.21
CA ALA A 59 10.00 -1.80 3.76
C ALA A 59 9.06 -0.81 3.07
N GLN A 60 9.37 -0.50 1.82
CA GLN A 60 8.52 0.34 0.97
C GLN A 60 7.46 -0.54 0.30
N CYS A 61 6.22 -0.04 0.22
CA CYS A 61 5.11 -0.70 -0.45
C CYS A 61 4.87 -0.01 -1.78
N GLU A 62 5.26 -0.65 -2.88
CA GLU A 62 5.30 -0.04 -4.21
C GLU A 62 4.86 -1.02 -5.30
N ARG A 63 4.60 -0.49 -6.48
CA ARG A 63 4.26 -1.29 -7.67
C ARG A 63 5.53 -1.95 -8.19
N GLN A 64 5.51 -3.28 -8.27
CA GLN A 64 6.62 -4.09 -8.73
C GLN A 64 6.67 -4.14 -10.27
N GLU A 65 7.75 -4.68 -10.83
CA GLU A 65 7.89 -4.88 -12.29
C GLU A 65 6.80 -5.79 -12.87
N SER A 66 6.17 -6.65 -12.04
CA SER A 66 5.01 -7.46 -12.43
C SER A 66 3.74 -6.63 -12.67
N GLY A 67 3.74 -5.37 -12.23
CA GLY A 67 2.57 -4.50 -12.25
C GLY A 67 1.65 -4.67 -11.04
N GLU A 68 1.99 -5.50 -10.06
CA GLU A 68 1.27 -5.68 -8.79
C GLU A 68 1.92 -4.90 -7.66
N CYS A 69 1.15 -4.53 -6.64
CA CYS A 69 1.71 -3.96 -5.41
C CYS A 69 2.41 -5.03 -4.58
N GLY A 70 3.58 -4.69 -4.04
CA GLY A 70 4.37 -5.59 -3.20
C GLY A 70 5.40 -4.83 -2.37
N TRP A 71 5.98 -5.54 -1.41
CA TRP A 71 7.10 -5.03 -0.63
C TRP A 71 8.35 -4.96 -1.50
N VAL A 72 9.02 -3.82 -1.49
CA VAL A 72 10.30 -3.66 -2.17
C VAL A 72 11.35 -4.50 -1.45
N GLN A 73 11.88 -5.50 -2.16
CA GLN A 73 12.97 -6.34 -1.69
C GLN A 73 14.26 -5.51 -1.62
N THR A 74 14.68 -5.19 -0.40
CA THR A 74 15.94 -4.51 -0.13
C THR A 74 16.82 -5.43 0.70
N ASP A 75 18.14 -5.26 0.62
CA ASP A 75 19.09 -6.03 1.44
C ASP A 75 18.72 -5.94 2.94
N SER A 76 18.25 -4.78 3.40
CA SER A 76 17.81 -4.58 4.79
C SER A 76 16.57 -5.39 5.18
N LEU A 77 15.62 -5.57 4.25
CA LEU A 77 14.45 -6.40 4.46
C LEU A 77 14.84 -7.89 4.50
N GLU A 78 15.65 -8.32 3.53
CA GLU A 78 16.11 -9.71 3.44
C GLU A 78 16.92 -10.11 4.67
N GLU A 79 17.90 -9.29 5.07
CA GLU A 79 18.67 -9.55 6.27
C GLU A 79 17.81 -9.55 7.55
N CYS A 80 16.74 -8.76 7.61
CA CYS A 80 15.82 -8.78 8.75
C CYS A 80 15.08 -10.11 8.83
N LEU A 81 14.58 -10.59 7.69
CA LEU A 81 13.85 -11.85 7.58
C LEU A 81 14.76 -13.05 7.87
N GLU A 82 16.02 -13.03 7.44
CA GLU A 82 17.01 -14.08 7.72
C GLU A 82 17.40 -14.19 9.20
N ARG A 83 17.15 -13.14 10.00
CA ARG A 83 17.51 -13.06 11.43
C ARG A 83 16.37 -13.48 12.38
N LEU A 84 15.27 -14.01 11.84
CA LEU A 84 14.11 -14.52 12.59
C LEU A 84 14.25 -16.00 12.90
#